data_AF-A0A8H6LVV3-F1
#
_entry.id   AF-A0A8H6LVV3-F1
#
_cell.length_a   1.000
_cell.length_b   1.000
_cell.length_c   1.000
_cell.angle_alpha   90.00
_cell.angle_beta   90.00
_cell.angle_gamma   90.00
#
_symmetry.space_group_name_H-M   'P 1'
#
loop_
_entity.id
_entity.type
_entity.pdbx_description
1 polymer ?
#
loop_
_entity_poly.entity_id
_entity_poly.type
_entity_poly.pdbx_seq_one_letter_code
_entity_poly.pdbx_strand_id
1 'polypeptide(L)'
;MFFLGQLTLGKYPAPSDIHPSTQTRYGPSPNVQHRVGQDLSKHVHHKAVPVPPTSPPFHSPEATTLFDQSLAQAIASGEIPAGFLLLNGERDGFVYPTTESIKIARKYVDVALPFELWYPRAVLWAQGLRIMTLVQDSYE
;
A
#
# COMPACT_ATOMS: atom_id res chain seq x y z
N MET A 1 -7.56 34.76 3.32
CA MET A 1 -7.96 33.49 2.68
C MET A 1 -6.86 32.48 2.99
N PHE A 2 -6.96 31.74 4.10
CA PHE A 2 -5.93 30.79 4.52
C PHE A 2 -6.29 29.40 3.99
N PHE A 3 -5.62 29.06 2.89
CA PHE A 3 -5.63 27.73 2.29
C PHE A 3 -4.84 26.76 3.20
N LEU A 4 -5.14 25.47 3.09
CA LEU A 4 -4.51 24.31 3.77
C LEU A 4 -3.00 24.20 3.46
N GLY A 5 -2.22 25.19 3.85
CA GLY A 5 -0.77 25.19 3.80
C GLY A 5 -0.23 24.80 5.15
N GLN A 6 0.42 23.63 5.21
CA GLN A 6 1.24 23.13 6.32
C GLN A 6 0.50 22.64 7.57
N LEU A 7 0.02 21.39 7.50
CA LEU A 7 -0.09 20.54 8.70
C LEU A 7 1.01 19.48 8.62
N THR A 8 2.23 19.86 9.01
CA THR A 8 3.35 18.92 9.22
C THR A 8 3.24 18.19 10.57
N LEU A 9 2.29 18.56 11.42
CA LEU A 9 1.83 17.74 12.53
C LEU A 9 0.31 17.72 12.53
N GLY A 10 -0.30 16.54 12.60
CA GLY A 10 -1.74 16.33 12.75
C GLY A 10 -2.29 16.78 14.11
N LYS A 11 -1.96 18.00 14.56
CA LYS A 11 -2.63 18.65 15.67
C LYS A 11 -3.81 19.44 15.11
N TYR A 12 -5.01 18.92 15.33
CA TYR A 12 -6.22 19.68 15.07
C TYR A 12 -6.27 20.87 16.04
N PRO A 13 -6.64 22.08 15.57
CA PRO A 13 -6.84 23.22 16.45
C PRO A 13 -7.86 22.87 17.52
N ALA A 14 -7.69 23.43 18.74
CA ALA A 14 -8.69 23.28 19.77
C ALA A 14 -10.04 23.82 19.23
N PRO A 15 -11.19 23.25 19.63
CA PRO A 15 -12.48 23.69 19.11
C PRO A 15 -12.72 25.20 19.22
N SER A 16 -12.12 25.85 20.23
CA SER A 16 -12.12 27.31 20.45
C SER A 16 -11.43 28.12 19.36
N ASP A 17 -10.50 27.53 18.63
CA ASP A 17 -9.64 28.20 17.65
C ASP A 17 -10.17 28.03 16.21
N ILE A 18 -11.28 27.29 16.05
CA ILE A 18 -11.98 27.16 14.79
C ILE A 18 -12.79 28.44 14.57
N HIS A 19 -12.48 29.18 13.50
CA HIS A 19 -13.19 30.41 13.14
C HIS A 19 -14.71 30.17 13.13
N PRO A 20 -15.54 31.08 13.69
CA PRO A 20 -16.96 30.86 13.87
C PRO A 20 -17.68 30.54 12.56
N SER A 21 -17.31 31.16 11.43
CA SER A 21 -17.89 30.80 10.12
C SER A 21 -17.63 29.36 9.69
N THR A 22 -16.52 28.76 10.14
CA THR A 22 -16.17 27.35 9.89
C THR A 22 -16.97 26.44 10.80
N GLN A 23 -17.19 26.81 12.06
CA GLN A 23 -18.12 26.11 12.96
C GLN A 23 -19.58 26.23 12.50
N THR A 24 -20.01 27.35 11.92
CA THR A 24 -21.39 27.48 11.40
C THR A 24 -21.59 26.62 10.16
N ARG A 25 -20.56 26.48 9.31
CA ARG A 25 -20.64 25.72 8.04
C ARG A 25 -20.36 24.23 8.21
N TYR A 26 -19.54 23.85 9.20
CA TYR A 26 -19.06 22.50 9.44
C TYR A 26 -19.05 22.11 10.92
N GLY A 27 -19.93 22.71 11.73
CA GLY A 27 -20.02 22.47 13.18
C GLY A 27 -20.06 20.99 13.56
N PRO A 28 -19.96 20.64 14.85
CA PRO A 28 -19.88 19.26 15.29
C PRO A 28 -21.17 18.54 14.92
N SER A 29 -21.19 18.00 13.70
CA SER A 29 -22.32 17.26 13.18
C SER A 29 -22.17 15.85 13.75
N PRO A 30 -23.17 15.31 14.44
CA PRO A 30 -23.12 13.96 14.98
C PRO A 30 -23.03 12.87 13.88
N ASN A 31 -22.91 13.25 12.60
CA ASN A 31 -23.02 12.34 11.47
C ASN A 31 -21.97 12.59 10.36
N VAL A 32 -20.73 12.88 10.75
CA VAL A 32 -19.59 13.04 9.81
C VAL A 32 -19.44 11.81 8.91
N GLN A 33 -19.57 10.60 9.47
CA GLN A 33 -19.46 9.35 8.72
C GLN A 33 -20.51 9.25 7.61
N HIS A 34 -21.76 9.62 7.89
CA HIS A 34 -22.83 9.60 6.89
C HIS A 34 -22.58 10.60 5.74
N ARG A 35 -22.09 11.81 6.06
CA ARG A 35 -21.76 12.81 5.03
C ARG A 35 -20.59 12.37 4.14
N VAL A 36 -19.52 11.84 4.75
CA VAL A 36 -18.39 11.26 4.02
C VAL A 36 -18.86 10.11 3.13
N GLY A 37 -19.75 9.25 3.64
CA GLY A 37 -20.36 8.17 2.85
C GLY A 37 -21.17 8.68 1.65
N GLN A 38 -21.95 9.74 1.81
CA GLN A 38 -22.73 10.36 0.72
C GLN A 38 -21.86 11.05 -0.35
N ASP A 39 -20.74 11.66 0.05
CA ASP A 39 -19.81 12.30 -0.88
C ASP A 39 -18.97 11.27 -1.65
N LEU A 40 -18.56 10.19 -0.97
CA LEU A 40 -17.79 9.10 -1.59
C LEU A 40 -18.65 8.19 -2.48
N SER A 41 -19.92 7.95 -2.13
CA SER A 41 -20.80 7.03 -2.89
C SER A 41 -21.03 7.46 -4.34
N LYS A 42 -20.94 8.76 -4.63
CA LYS A 42 -21.03 9.30 -6.00
C LYS A 42 -19.81 8.97 -6.87
N HIS A 43 -18.67 8.64 -6.25
CA HIS A 43 -17.38 8.45 -6.91
C HIS A 43 -16.85 7.02 -6.81
N VAL A 44 -17.43 6.18 -5.94
CA VAL A 44 -17.08 4.77 -5.79
C VAL A 44 -18.09 3.92 -6.58
N HIS A 45 -17.74 3.57 -7.82
CA HIS A 45 -18.60 2.79 -8.71
C HIS A 45 -18.41 1.27 -8.61
N HIS A 46 -17.51 0.80 -7.75
CA HIS A 46 -17.26 -0.62 -7.54
C HIS A 46 -17.89 -1.10 -6.23
N LYS A 47 -18.31 -2.37 -6.20
CA LYS A 47 -18.68 -3.04 -4.95
C LYS A 47 -17.51 -2.92 -3.97
N ALA A 48 -17.81 -2.77 -2.68
CA ALA A 48 -16.78 -2.79 -1.65
C ALA A 48 -15.96 -4.08 -1.79
N VAL A 49 -14.65 -3.93 -1.88
CA VAL A 49 -13.72 -5.07 -1.83
C VAL A 49 -13.77 -5.60 -0.41
N PRO A 50 -13.97 -6.92 -0.20
CA PRO A 50 -13.94 -7.50 1.13
C PRO A 50 -12.61 -7.14 1.79
N VAL A 51 -12.68 -6.55 2.98
CA VAL A 51 -11.49 -6.23 3.77
C VAL A 51 -10.87 -7.56 4.18
N PRO A 52 -9.56 -7.77 3.95
CA PRO A 52 -8.87 -8.95 4.45
C PRO A 52 -9.12 -9.13 5.95
N PRO A 53 -9.24 -10.36 6.45
CA PRO A 53 -9.37 -10.58 7.88
C PRO A 53 -8.17 -10.00 8.61
N THR A 54 -8.38 -9.50 9.83
CA THR A 54 -7.29 -8.99 10.69
C THR A 54 -6.38 -10.09 11.22
N SER A 55 -6.76 -11.36 11.02
CA SER A 55 -5.95 -12.51 11.37
C SER A 55 -4.75 -12.62 10.42
N PRO A 56 -3.60 -13.13 10.92
CA PRO A 56 -2.44 -13.39 10.07
C PRO A 56 -2.80 -14.36 8.93
N PRO A 57 -2.04 -14.33 7.81
CA PRO A 57 -2.24 -15.24 6.67
C PRO A 57 -1.93 -16.71 7.00
N PHE A 58 -1.45 -17.00 8.21
CA PHE A 58 -1.11 -18.33 8.71
C PHE A 58 -2.02 -18.69 9.90
N HIS A 59 -2.66 -19.85 9.84
CA HIS A 59 -3.57 -20.31 10.89
C HIS A 59 -2.87 -21.07 12.03
N SER A 60 -1.58 -21.38 11.90
CA SER A 60 -0.79 -22.09 12.90
C SER A 60 0.54 -21.38 13.23
N PRO A 61 1.01 -21.45 14.49
CA PRO A 61 2.35 -20.99 14.87
C PRO A 61 3.47 -21.69 14.10
N GLU A 62 3.26 -22.97 13.74
CA GLU A 62 4.21 -23.77 12.97
C GLU A 62 4.37 -23.22 11.55
N ALA A 63 3.27 -22.84 10.88
CA ALA A 63 3.31 -22.24 9.55
C ALA A 63 4.01 -20.87 9.57
N THR A 64 3.77 -20.07 10.61
CA THR A 64 4.47 -18.79 10.79
C THR A 64 5.98 -19.00 10.95
N THR A 65 6.38 -19.95 11.79
CA THR A 65 7.78 -20.30 12.00
C THR A 65 8.44 -20.81 10.72
N LEU A 66 7.74 -21.65 9.95
CA LEU A 66 8.22 -22.16 8.67
C LEU A 66 8.41 -21.03 7.64
N PHE A 67 7.46 -20.10 7.57
CA PHE A 67 7.55 -18.92 6.71
C PHE A 67 8.79 -18.08 7.06
N ASP A 68 8.97 -17.74 8.34
CA ASP A 68 10.07 -16.89 8.79
C ASP A 68 11.43 -17.53 8.49
N GLN A 69 11.58 -18.83 8.76
CA GLN A 69 12.82 -19.58 8.49
C GLN A 69 13.10 -19.68 6.99
N SER A 70 12.09 -20.02 6.20
CA SER A 70 12.23 -20.19 4.75
C SER A 70 12.51 -18.86 4.05
N LEU A 71 11.87 -17.78 4.50
CA LEU A 71 12.14 -16.43 4.01
C LEU A 71 13.56 -15.99 4.36
N ALA A 72 14.01 -16.21 5.59
CA ALA A 72 15.39 -15.89 5.99
C ALA A 72 16.42 -16.64 5.13
N GLN A 73 16.16 -17.91 4.82
CA GLN A 73 17.00 -18.71 3.93
C GLN A 73 16.98 -18.18 2.48
N ALA A 74 15.81 -17.85 1.93
CA ALA A 74 15.67 -17.29 0.59
C ALA A 74 16.43 -15.97 0.46
N ILE A 75 16.29 -15.07 1.44
CA ILE A 75 17.01 -13.79 1.51
C ILE A 75 18.53 -14.04 1.55
N ALA A 76 18.99 -14.96 2.41
CA ALA A 76 20.41 -15.27 2.53
C ALA A 76 21.01 -15.88 1.26
N SER A 77 20.25 -16.68 0.53
CA SER A 77 20.67 -17.28 -0.74
C SER A 77 20.72 -16.29 -1.91
N GLY A 78 19.98 -15.19 -1.83
CA GLY A 78 19.81 -14.24 -2.93
C GLY A 78 19.04 -14.81 -4.14
N GLU A 79 18.35 -15.95 -3.97
CA GLU A 79 17.59 -16.57 -5.06
C GLU A 79 16.41 -15.69 -5.48
N ILE A 80 16.28 -15.43 -6.79
CA ILE A 80 15.20 -14.63 -7.36
C ILE A 80 14.12 -15.59 -7.87
N PRO A 81 12.91 -15.58 -7.30
CA PRO A 81 11.83 -16.46 -7.75
C PRO A 81 11.40 -16.13 -9.19
N ALA A 82 11.13 -17.18 -9.97
CA ALA A 82 10.49 -17.07 -11.26
C ALA A 82 8.99 -16.74 -11.15
N GLY A 83 8.40 -16.20 -12.20
CA GLY A 83 7.01 -15.77 -12.32
C GLY A 83 6.76 -14.31 -11.94
N PHE A 84 7.80 -13.54 -11.60
CA PHE A 84 7.69 -12.18 -11.06
C PHE A 84 8.25 -11.09 -11.97
N LEU A 85 8.70 -11.44 -13.20
CA LEU A 85 9.32 -10.53 -14.15
C LEU A 85 10.59 -9.86 -13.61
N LEU A 86 11.26 -10.53 -12.66
CA LEU A 86 12.50 -10.08 -12.05
C LEU A 86 13.72 -10.76 -12.65
N LEU A 87 13.57 -11.93 -13.28
CA LEU A 87 14.66 -12.56 -14.00
C LEU A 87 14.83 -11.91 -15.38
N ASN A 88 16.07 -11.80 -15.86
CA ASN A 88 16.34 -11.25 -17.19
C ASN A 88 15.68 -12.06 -18.31
N GLY A 89 15.53 -13.37 -18.14
CA GLY A 89 14.87 -14.24 -19.13
C GLY A 89 13.35 -14.13 -19.17
N GLU A 90 12.72 -13.53 -18.15
CA GLU A 90 11.26 -13.35 -18.09
C GLU A 90 10.81 -12.01 -18.69
N ARG A 91 11.75 -11.08 -18.81
CA ARG A 91 11.51 -9.79 -19.40
C ARG A 91 11.80 -9.94 -20.88
N ASP A 92 10.77 -9.82 -21.72
CA ASP A 92 10.84 -9.96 -23.19
C ASP A 92 11.74 -8.89 -23.87
N GLY A 93 13.03 -8.87 -23.52
CA GLY A 93 13.99 -7.84 -23.92
C GLY A 93 13.91 -6.53 -23.12
N PHE A 94 13.02 -6.41 -22.14
CA PHE A 94 12.84 -5.18 -21.36
C PHE A 94 13.80 -5.08 -20.16
N VAL A 95 14.27 -3.87 -19.87
CA VAL A 95 15.07 -3.58 -18.67
C VAL A 95 14.12 -3.26 -17.50
N TYR A 96 14.57 -3.51 -16.28
CA TYR A 96 13.81 -3.12 -15.08
C TYR A 96 13.58 -1.59 -15.10
N PRO A 97 12.36 -1.11 -14.88
CA PRO A 97 12.04 0.30 -15.02
C PRO A 97 12.79 1.15 -13.98
N THR A 98 13.39 2.24 -14.42
CA THR A 98 14.08 3.20 -13.55
C THR A 98 13.32 4.51 -13.37
N THR A 99 12.15 4.65 -14.01
CA THR A 99 11.25 5.79 -13.90
C THR A 99 9.83 5.34 -14.22
N GLU A 100 8.84 5.91 -13.56
CA GLU A 100 7.42 5.68 -13.82
C GLU A 100 6.65 7.00 -13.89
N SER A 101 5.85 7.19 -14.93
CA SER A 101 5.03 8.39 -15.12
C SER A 101 3.64 8.21 -14.51
N ILE A 102 3.36 8.88 -13.40
CA ILE A 102 2.06 8.82 -12.71
C ILE A 102 1.19 10.00 -13.12
N LYS A 103 -0.05 9.72 -13.52
CA LYS A 103 -1.03 10.77 -13.85
C LYS A 103 -1.66 11.34 -12.57
N ILE A 104 -1.43 12.63 -12.33
CA ILE A 104 -2.04 13.38 -11.22
C ILE A 104 -2.96 14.44 -11.81
N ALA A 105 -4.27 14.19 -11.72
CA ALA A 105 -5.33 14.99 -12.33
C ALA A 105 -5.09 15.26 -13.83
N ARG A 106 -4.62 16.46 -14.19
CA ARG A 106 -4.39 16.90 -15.58
C ARG A 106 -2.90 16.87 -15.99
N LYS A 107 -2.00 16.40 -15.13
CA LYS A 107 -0.56 16.39 -15.38
C LYS A 107 0.02 15.00 -15.19
N TYR A 108 1.13 14.73 -15.85
CA TYR A 108 1.97 13.58 -15.57
C TYR A 108 3.17 14.03 -14.74
N VAL A 109 3.55 13.21 -13.76
CA VAL A 109 4.72 13.42 -12.92
C VAL A 109 5.57 12.17 -13.01
N ASP A 110 6.82 12.35 -13.40
CA ASP A 110 7.80 11.27 -13.46
C ASP A 110 8.38 11.03 -12.07
N VAL A 111 8.26 9.79 -11.61
CA VAL A 111 8.82 9.32 -10.35
C VAL A 111 10.06 8.49 -10.68
N ALA A 112 11.21 8.92 -10.15
CA ALA A 112 12.43 8.15 -10.29
C ALA A 112 12.32 6.84 -9.47
N LEU A 113 12.70 5.73 -10.11
CA LEU A 113 12.79 4.41 -9.50
C LEU A 113 14.24 3.91 -9.56
N PRO A 114 15.18 4.45 -8.76
CA PRO A 114 16.57 4.01 -8.80
C PRO A 114 16.68 2.49 -8.61
N PHE A 115 17.38 1.84 -9.55
CA PHE A 115 17.52 0.39 -9.58
C PHE A 115 18.03 -0.17 -8.25
N GLU A 116 19.07 0.46 -7.69
CA GLU A 116 19.70 0.01 -6.43
C GLU A 116 18.80 0.09 -5.20
N LEU A 117 17.69 0.82 -5.27
CA LEU A 117 16.71 0.89 -4.20
C LEU A 117 15.49 0.00 -4.47
N TRP A 118 14.98 0.04 -5.69
CA TRP A 118 13.71 -0.61 -6.02
C TRP A 118 13.87 -2.07 -6.41
N TYR A 119 14.94 -2.42 -7.11
CA TYR A 119 15.15 -3.80 -7.55
C TYR A 119 15.36 -4.76 -6.36
N PRO A 120 16.23 -4.46 -5.37
CA PRO A 120 16.36 -5.33 -4.19
C PRO A 120 15.04 -5.49 -3.41
N ARG A 121 14.22 -4.43 -3.34
CA ARG A 121 12.90 -4.48 -2.70
C ARG A 121 11.91 -5.35 -3.46
N ALA A 122 11.92 -5.27 -4.79
CA ALA A 122 11.08 -6.11 -5.62
C ALA A 122 11.46 -7.60 -5.47
N VAL A 123 12.77 -7.90 -5.40
CA VAL A 123 13.26 -9.26 -5.11
C VAL A 123 12.77 -9.74 -3.74
N LEU A 124 12.95 -8.94 -2.68
CA LEU A 124 12.47 -9.30 -1.33
C LEU A 124 10.95 -9.53 -1.30
N TRP A 125 10.19 -8.69 -2.01
CA TRP A 125 8.75 -8.85 -2.13
C TRP A 125 8.37 -10.16 -2.83
N ALA A 126 9.03 -10.48 -3.96
CA ALA A 126 8.79 -11.73 -4.69
C ALA A 126 9.16 -12.96 -3.87
N GLN A 127 10.29 -12.92 -3.14
CA GLN A 127 10.69 -13.98 -2.21
C GLN A 127 9.63 -14.20 -1.13
N GLY A 128 9.19 -13.11 -0.47
CA GLY A 128 8.14 -13.17 0.53
C GLY A 128 6.83 -13.74 -0.03
N LEU A 129 6.40 -13.28 -1.20
CA LEU A 129 5.15 -13.75 -1.80
C LEU A 129 5.23 -15.24 -2.18
N ARG A 130 6.33 -15.67 -2.80
CA ARG A 130 6.53 -17.07 -3.19
C ARG A 130 6.51 -18.01 -1.97
N ILE A 131 7.24 -17.67 -0.91
CA ILE A 131 7.28 -18.49 0.32
C ILE A 131 5.93 -18.49 1.02
N MET A 132 5.25 -17.33 1.10
CA MET A 132 3.91 -17.26 1.70
C MET A 132 2.92 -18.18 0.98
N THR A 133 2.89 -18.17 -0.36
CA THR A 133 2.04 -19.06 -1.14
C THR A 133 2.38 -20.53 -0.88
N LEU A 134 3.66 -20.90 -0.90
CA LEU A 134 4.07 -22.29 -0.63
C LEU A 134 3.68 -22.79 0.77
N VAL A 135 3.80 -21.92 1.78
CA VAL A 135 3.40 -22.24 3.15
C VAL A 135 1.88 -22.37 3.24
N GLN A 136 1.12 -21.47 2.61
CA GLN A 136 -0.34 -21.57 2.58
C GLN A 136 -0.80 -22.87 1.92
N ASP A 137 -0.25 -23.22 0.76
CA ASP A 137 -0.56 -24.46 0.03
C ASP A 137 -0.20 -25.74 0.83
N SER A 138 0.75 -25.65 1.77
CA SER A 138 1.20 -26.80 2.57
C SER A 138 0.40 -27.01 3.87
N TYR A 139 -0.42 -26.02 4.26
CA TYR A 139 -1.17 -26.01 5.53
C TYR A 139 -2.69 -25.80 5.33
N GLU A 140 -3.17 -25.86 4.08
CA GLU A 140 -4.59 -26.10 3.74
C GLU A 140 -4.96 -27.59 3.89
#